data_AF-A0A1R3FBD7-F1
#
_entry.id   AF-A0A1R3FBD7-F1
#
_cell.length_a   1.000
_cell.length_b   1.000
_cell.length_c   1.000
_cell.angle_alpha   90.00
_cell.angle_beta   90.00
_cell.angle_gamma   90.00
#
_symmetry.space_group_name_H-M   'P 1'
#
loop_
_entity.id
_entity.type
_entity.pdbx_description
1 polymer ?
#
loop_
_entity_poly.entity_id
_entity_poly.type
_entity_poly.pdbx_seq_one_letter_code
_entity_poly.pdbx_strand_id
1 'polypeptide(L)'
;MTELKIFLSIAIAICNLVVFYNDICFRTVKHRFIIIIIILGVISLVFSNNVIWQIGASLIIFCVFFMLWMMNIIGGGDVKLIGALFIGIAPEYSIIALATAGILGGVQILLMWVSSLITHKDPFSNGIPYTIPLGLSGWFFFTLSLI
;
A
#
# COMPACT_ATOMS: atom_id res chain seq x y z
N MET A 1 9.68 10.51 -21.69
CA MET A 1 9.41 9.39 -20.75
C MET A 1 9.48 9.81 -19.29
N THR A 2 10.38 10.72 -18.89
CA THR A 2 10.49 11.24 -17.52
C THR A 2 9.19 11.90 -17.01
N GLU A 3 8.51 12.68 -17.85
CA GLU A 3 7.22 13.30 -17.49
C GLU A 3 6.15 12.26 -17.14
N LEU A 4 6.10 11.15 -17.89
CA LEU A 4 5.17 10.05 -17.61
C LEU A 4 5.48 9.38 -16.27
N LYS A 5 6.77 9.15 -15.95
CA LYS A 5 7.19 8.59 -14.65
C LYS A 5 6.73 9.48 -13.49
N ILE A 6 6.94 10.79 -13.60
CA ILE A 6 6.51 11.78 -12.59
C ILE A 6 4.99 11.78 -12.45
N PHE A 7 4.27 11.81 -13.57
CA PHE A 7 2.81 11.76 -13.59
C PHE A 7 2.27 10.53 -12.87
N LEU A 8 2.81 9.34 -13.16
CA LEU A 8 2.41 8.09 -12.49
C LEU A 8 2.63 8.15 -10.97
N SER A 9 3.81 8.60 -10.53
CA SER A 9 4.11 8.73 -9.09
C SER A 9 3.17 9.70 -8.38
N ILE A 10 2.90 10.87 -8.97
CA ILE A 10 1.98 11.87 -8.39
C ILE A 10 0.54 11.33 -8.37
N ALA A 11 0.10 10.67 -9.43
CA ALA A 11 -1.25 10.11 -9.50
C ALA A 11 -1.48 9.03 -8.42
N ILE A 12 -0.49 8.16 -8.18
CA ILE A 12 -0.54 7.18 -7.09
C ILE A 12 -0.53 7.87 -5.72
N ALA A 13 0.31 8.89 -5.52
CA ALA A 13 0.33 9.66 -4.27
C ALA A 13 -1.06 10.25 -3.94
N ILE A 14 -1.71 10.87 -4.93
CA ILE A 14 -3.05 11.45 -4.77
C ILE A 14 -4.06 10.34 -4.43
N CYS A 15 -4.02 9.20 -5.12
CA CYS A 15 -4.92 8.08 -4.83
C CYS A 15 -4.72 7.56 -3.41
N ASN A 16 -3.47 7.41 -2.96
CA ASN A 16 -3.13 6.96 -1.61
C ASN A 16 -3.63 7.96 -0.56
N LEU A 17 -3.44 9.27 -0.75
CA LEU A 17 -3.96 10.29 0.17
C LEU A 17 -5.49 10.19 0.33
N VAL A 18 -6.21 9.94 -0.77
CA VAL A 18 -7.67 9.75 -0.71
C VAL A 18 -8.03 8.44 -0.02
N VAL A 19 -7.26 7.37 -0.22
CA VAL A 19 -7.45 6.11 0.52
C VAL A 19 -7.22 6.34 2.02
N PHE A 20 -6.16 7.04 2.42
CA PHE A 20 -5.85 7.34 3.81
C PHE A 20 -6.98 8.14 4.46
N TYR A 21 -7.47 9.17 3.77
CA TYR A 21 -8.59 9.97 4.27
C TYR A 21 -9.83 9.11 4.51
N ASN A 22 -10.19 8.24 3.55
CA ASN A 22 -11.36 7.37 3.72
C ASN A 22 -11.15 6.32 4.83
N ASP A 23 -9.94 5.80 4.99
CA ASP A 23 -9.63 4.80 6.03
C ASP A 23 -9.62 5.42 7.43
N ILE A 24 -9.08 6.63 7.59
CA ILE A 24 -9.09 7.36 8.87
C ILE A 24 -10.52 7.76 9.26
N CYS A 25 -11.27 8.38 8.35
CA CYS A 25 -12.58 8.96 8.66
C CYS A 25 -13.72 7.94 8.67
N PHE A 26 -13.69 6.98 7.75
CA PHE A 26 -14.81 6.07 7.50
C PHE A 26 -14.44 4.59 7.64
N ARG A 27 -13.17 4.24 7.93
CA ARG A 27 -12.69 2.85 8.02
C ARG A 27 -13.02 2.02 6.77
N THR A 28 -13.01 2.66 5.60
CA THR A 28 -13.36 2.01 4.34
C THR A 28 -12.36 2.33 3.23
N VAL A 29 -11.99 1.28 2.49
CA VAL A 29 -11.15 1.38 1.29
C VAL A 29 -12.02 1.23 0.04
N LYS A 30 -12.29 2.35 -0.64
CA LYS A 30 -13.18 2.39 -1.82
C LYS A 30 -12.51 1.76 -3.04
N HIS A 31 -13.19 0.81 -3.68
CA HIS A 31 -12.65 0.03 -4.80
C HIS A 31 -12.24 0.87 -6.01
N ARG A 32 -12.92 2.00 -6.24
CA ARG A 32 -12.58 2.93 -7.33
C ARG A 32 -11.12 3.38 -7.31
N PHE A 33 -10.55 3.68 -6.14
CA PHE A 33 -9.16 4.13 -6.04
C PHE A 33 -8.17 2.97 -6.19
N ILE A 34 -8.52 1.80 -5.67
CA ILE A 34 -7.73 0.57 -5.86
C ILE A 34 -7.62 0.22 -7.35
N ILE A 35 -8.73 0.29 -8.09
CA ILE A 35 -8.74 0.03 -9.54
C ILE A 35 -7.85 1.05 -10.28
N ILE A 36 -7.92 2.34 -9.92
CA ILE A 36 -7.05 3.37 -10.51
C ILE A 36 -5.58 3.04 -10.23
N ILE A 37 -5.22 2.68 -8.99
CA ILE A 37 -3.84 2.31 -8.63
C ILE A 37 -3.38 1.08 -9.44
N ILE A 38 -4.23 0.06 -9.61
CA ILE A 38 -3.92 -1.10 -10.46
C ILE A 38 -3.62 -0.65 -11.89
N ILE A 39 -4.46 0.20 -12.48
CA ILE A 39 -4.27 0.68 -13.86
C ILE A 39 -2.94 1.43 -13.98
N LEU A 40 -2.64 2.32 -13.04
CA LEU A 40 -1.36 3.05 -13.00
C LEU A 40 -0.17 2.10 -12.82
N GLY A 41 -0.31 1.08 -11.97
CA GLY A 41 0.68 0.01 -11.77
C GLY A 41 0.92 -0.79 -13.05
N VAL A 42 -0.13 -1.16 -13.78
CA VAL A 42 -0.01 -1.87 -15.07
C VAL A 42 0.69 -0.99 -16.11
N ILE A 43 0.36 0.31 -16.18
CA ILE A 43 1.04 1.25 -17.09
C ILE A 43 2.53 1.36 -16.74
N SER A 44 2.89 1.30 -15.45
CA SER A 44 4.29 1.34 -15.02
C SER A 44 5.14 0.16 -15.51
N LEU A 45 4.52 -0.97 -15.87
CA LEU A 45 5.23 -2.15 -16.39
C LEU A 45 5.98 -1.87 -17.69
N VAL A 46 5.61 -0.83 -18.45
CA VAL A 46 6.35 -0.38 -19.65
C VAL A 46 7.80 0.03 -19.31
N PHE A 47 8.06 0.40 -18.04
CA PHE A 47 9.39 0.75 -17.55
C PHE A 47 10.12 -0.42 -16.88
N SER A 48 9.49 -1.60 -16.80
CA SER A 48 10.08 -2.77 -16.16
C SER A 48 11.11 -3.45 -17.07
N ASN A 49 12.27 -3.80 -16.50
CA ASN A 49 13.26 -4.62 -17.19
C ASN A 49 12.79 -6.07 -17.40
N ASN A 50 11.93 -6.59 -16.51
CA ASN A 50 11.40 -7.95 -16.60
C ASN A 50 9.96 -8.02 -16.07
N VAL A 51 9.01 -7.78 -16.98
CA VAL A 51 7.57 -7.75 -16.69
C VAL A 51 7.07 -9.07 -16.08
N ILE A 52 7.57 -10.21 -16.58
CA ILE A 52 7.13 -11.54 -16.11
C ILE A 52 7.52 -11.73 -14.64
N TRP A 53 8.75 -11.37 -14.28
CA TRP A 53 9.24 -11.49 -12.91
C TRP A 53 8.51 -10.53 -11.95
N GLN A 54 8.22 -9.32 -12.41
CA GLN A 54 7.45 -8.32 -11.65
C GLN A 54 6.01 -8.77 -11.36
N ILE A 55 5.29 -9.24 -12.37
CA ILE A 55 3.95 -9.78 -12.20
C ILE A 55 3.97 -11.02 -11.30
N GLY A 56 4.94 -11.92 -11.50
CA GLY A 56 5.11 -13.11 -10.67
C GLY A 56 5.33 -12.79 -9.20
N ALA A 57 6.24 -11.86 -8.89
CA ALA A 57 6.50 -11.42 -7.53
C ALA A 57 5.26 -10.77 -6.89
N SER A 58 4.58 -9.88 -7.62
CA SER A 58 3.35 -9.24 -7.15
C SER A 58 2.23 -10.25 -6.85
N LEU A 59 2.03 -11.24 -7.74
CA LEU A 59 1.05 -12.31 -7.53
C LEU A 59 1.37 -13.17 -6.29
N ILE A 60 2.63 -13.55 -6.10
CA ILE A 60 3.05 -14.32 -4.92
C ILE A 60 2.74 -13.53 -3.64
N ILE A 61 3.11 -12.24 -3.60
CA ILE A 61 2.84 -11.37 -2.45
C ILE A 61 1.34 -11.26 -2.21
N PHE A 62 0.55 -11.00 -3.26
CA PHE A 62 -0.90 -10.92 -3.15
C PHE A 62 -1.50 -12.23 -2.61
N CYS A 63 -1.08 -13.40 -3.12
CA CYS A 63 -1.56 -14.69 -2.66
C CYS A 63 -1.26 -14.92 -1.17
N VAL A 64 -0.05 -14.59 -0.71
CA VAL A 64 0.32 -14.71 0.72
C VAL A 64 -0.58 -13.83 1.58
N PHE A 65 -0.72 -12.55 1.24
CA PHE A 65 -1.57 -11.63 2.01
C PHE A 65 -3.06 -11.98 1.91
N PHE A 66 -3.51 -12.52 0.78
CA PHE A 66 -4.86 -13.04 0.62
C PHE A 66 -5.13 -14.24 1.54
N MET A 67 -4.19 -15.16 1.67
CA MET A 67 -4.29 -16.26 2.65
C MET A 67 -4.36 -15.74 4.09
N LEU A 68 -3.53 -14.74 4.45
CA LEU A 68 -3.59 -14.11 5.77
C LEU A 68 -4.93 -13.43 6.04
N TRP A 69 -5.54 -12.82 5.02
CA TRP A 69 -6.89 -12.26 5.13
C TRP A 69 -7.97 -13.33 5.30
N MET A 70 -7.89 -14.45 4.58
CA MET A 70 -8.80 -15.58 4.79
C MET A 70 -8.72 -16.15 6.21
N MET A 71 -7.55 -16.05 6.85
CA MET A 71 -7.32 -16.42 8.25
C MET A 71 -7.74 -15.33 9.26
N ASN A 72 -8.33 -14.22 8.80
CA ASN A 72 -8.69 -13.04 9.61
C ASN A 72 -7.51 -12.37 10.35
N ILE A 73 -6.28 -12.51 9.84
CA ILE A 73 -5.09 -11.89 10.44
C ILE A 73 -4.93 -10.43 9.98
N ILE A 74 -5.29 -10.12 8.74
CA ILE A 74 -5.08 -8.81 8.10
C ILE A 74 -6.40 -8.28 7.54
N GLY A 75 -6.58 -6.95 7.52
CA GLY A 75 -7.74 -6.30 6.95
C GLY A 75 -7.85 -6.47 5.44
N GLY A 76 -9.05 -6.73 4.93
CA GLY A 76 -9.29 -6.87 3.49
C GLY A 76 -9.00 -5.60 2.68
N GLY A 77 -9.01 -4.43 3.32
CA GLY A 77 -8.58 -3.16 2.71
C GLY A 77 -7.08 -3.14 2.42
N ASP A 78 -6.28 -3.64 3.36
CA ASP A 78 -4.81 -3.68 3.26
C ASP A 78 -4.37 -4.62 2.14
N VAL A 79 -4.98 -5.81 2.06
CA VAL A 79 -4.68 -6.79 1.00
C VAL A 79 -5.00 -6.23 -0.38
N LYS A 80 -6.11 -5.49 -0.53
CA LYS A 80 -6.47 -4.83 -1.79
C LYS A 80 -5.45 -3.77 -2.18
N LEU A 81 -4.95 -2.99 -1.22
CA LEU A 81 -3.94 -1.96 -1.47
C LEU A 81 -2.57 -2.57 -1.82
N ILE A 82 -2.17 -3.64 -1.13
CA ILE A 82 -0.95 -4.41 -1.44
C ILE A 82 -1.03 -4.92 -2.88
N GLY A 83 -2.11 -5.62 -3.25
CA GLY A 83 -2.28 -6.14 -4.60
C GLY A 83 -2.23 -5.05 -5.67
N ALA A 84 -2.75 -3.85 -5.36
CA ALA A 84 -2.73 -2.73 -6.30
C ALA A 84 -1.34 -2.09 -6.47
N LEU A 85 -0.65 -1.81 -5.37
CA LEU A 85 0.65 -1.11 -5.39
C LEU A 85 1.78 -2.02 -5.89
N PHE A 86 1.81 -3.29 -5.46
CA PHE A 86 2.94 -4.18 -5.72
C PHE A 86 3.05 -4.62 -7.18
N ILE A 87 1.99 -4.48 -8.00
CA ILE A 87 2.10 -4.65 -9.45
C ILE A 87 3.12 -3.68 -10.04
N GLY A 88 3.21 -2.45 -9.51
CA GLY A 88 4.12 -1.42 -10.01
C GLY A 88 5.47 -1.35 -9.29
N ILE A 89 5.72 -2.21 -8.31
CA ILE A 89 6.99 -2.24 -7.57
C ILE A 89 7.89 -3.32 -8.18
N ALA A 90 9.14 -2.96 -8.48
CA ALA A 90 10.12 -3.92 -8.97
C ALA A 90 10.38 -5.02 -7.93
N PRO A 91 10.64 -6.27 -8.35
CA PRO A 91 10.89 -7.40 -7.44
C PRO A 91 11.99 -7.14 -6.41
N GLU A 92 13.04 -6.44 -6.84
CA GLU A 92 14.20 -6.06 -6.01
C GLU A 92 13.79 -5.20 -4.80
N TYR A 93 12.73 -4.40 -4.95
CA TYR A 93 12.23 -3.50 -3.92
C TYR A 93 11.06 -4.08 -3.10
N SER A 94 10.49 -5.21 -3.53
CA SER A 94 9.24 -5.71 -2.93
C SER A 94 9.39 -6.13 -1.47
N ILE A 95 10.47 -6.83 -1.12
CA ILE A 95 10.72 -7.27 0.26
C ILE A 95 11.00 -6.07 1.16
N ILE A 96 11.84 -5.14 0.71
CA ILE A 96 12.16 -3.95 1.50
C ILE A 96 10.95 -3.04 1.66
N ALA A 97 10.06 -2.96 0.65
CA ALA A 97 8.78 -2.26 0.75
C ALA A 97 7.84 -2.86 1.80
N LEU A 98 7.80 -4.19 1.93
CA LEU A 98 7.05 -4.85 3.00
C LEU A 98 7.68 -4.58 4.38
N ALA A 99 9.00 -4.64 4.48
CA ALA A 99 9.72 -4.38 5.73
C ALA A 99 9.51 -2.93 6.21
N THR A 100 9.61 -1.94 5.32
CA THR A 100 9.34 -0.54 5.64
C THR A 100 7.88 -0.30 5.98
N ALA A 101 6.94 -0.97 5.31
CA ALA A 101 5.53 -0.93 5.70
C ALA A 101 5.32 -1.49 7.12
N GLY A 102 6.03 -2.57 7.48
CA GLY A 102 6.06 -3.12 8.84
C GLY A 102 6.58 -2.13 9.89
N ILE A 103 7.71 -1.47 9.61
CA ILE A 103 8.30 -0.46 10.50
C ILE A 103 7.35 0.72 10.69
N LEU A 104 6.82 1.27 9.58
CA LEU A 104 5.83 2.36 9.61
C LEU A 104 4.55 1.94 10.35
N GLY A 105 4.14 0.68 10.22
CA GLY A 105 3.04 0.09 10.96
C GLY A 105 3.28 0.09 12.46
N GLY A 106 4.47 -0.30 12.90
CA GLY A 106 4.89 -0.22 14.30
C GLY A 106 4.86 1.22 14.82
N VAL A 107 5.37 2.18 14.05
CA VAL A 107 5.29 3.61 14.39
C VAL A 107 3.84 4.07 14.53
N GLN A 108 2.95 3.66 13.61
CA GLN A 108 1.54 4.01 13.68
C GLN A 108 0.87 3.47 14.94
N ILE A 109 1.13 2.21 15.30
CA ILE A 109 0.58 1.60 16.53
C ILE A 109 1.07 2.35 17.76
N LEU A 110 2.36 2.73 17.81
CA LEU A 110 2.92 3.52 18.90
C LEU A 110 2.23 4.89 19.01
N LEU A 111 2.01 5.60 17.90
CA LEU A 111 1.32 6.89 17.90
C LEU A 111 -0.13 6.77 18.38
N MET A 112 -0.84 5.73 17.94
CA MET A 112 -2.21 5.45 18.40
C MET A 112 -2.24 5.15 19.90
N TRP A 113 -1.30 4.35 20.39
CA TRP A 113 -1.18 4.03 21.81
C TRP A 113 -0.86 5.27 22.65
N VAL A 114 0.08 6.12 22.23
CA VAL A 114 0.38 7.39 22.92
C VAL A 114 -0.84 8.32 22.93
N SER A 115 -1.58 8.39 21.81
CA SER A 115 -2.82 9.18 21.75
C SER A 115 -3.90 8.66 22.71
N SER A 116 -3.96 7.35 22.93
CA SER A 116 -4.85 6.74 23.93
C SER A 116 -4.55 7.19 25.35
N LEU A 117 -3.25 7.29 25.71
CA LEU A 117 -2.83 7.74 27.03
C LEU A 117 -3.31 9.17 27.32
N ILE A 118 -3.44 10.02 26.29
CA ILE A 118 -3.89 11.41 26.40
C ILE A 118 -5.42 11.51 26.38
N THR A 119 -6.08 10.75 25.50
CA THR A 119 -7.52 10.88 25.26
C THR A 119 -8.37 9.96 26.13
N HIS A 120 -7.75 9.00 26.84
CA HIS A 120 -8.40 7.94 27.61
C HIS A 120 -9.42 7.12 26.80
N LYS A 121 -9.27 7.08 25.48
CA LYS A 121 -10.09 6.28 24.57
C LYS A 121 -9.27 5.13 24.02
N ASP A 122 -9.91 3.98 23.82
CA ASP A 122 -9.29 2.85 23.14
C ASP A 122 -9.14 3.16 21.63
N PRO A 123 -7.90 3.36 21.13
CA PRO A 123 -7.66 3.74 19.76
C PRO A 123 -7.84 2.55 18.81
N PHE A 124 -7.88 1.32 19.33
CA PHE A 124 -7.92 0.07 18.57
C PHE A 124 -9.35 -0.47 18.39
N SER A 125 -10.33 0.13 19.07
CA SER A 125 -11.75 -0.25 19.00
C SER A 125 -12.31 -0.35 17.57
N ASN A 126 -11.83 0.51 16.67
CA ASN A 126 -12.24 0.56 15.27
C ASN A 126 -11.18 0.03 14.29
N GLY A 127 -10.20 -0.72 14.80
CA GLY A 127 -9.06 -1.20 14.02
C GLY A 127 -7.98 -0.14 13.73
N ILE A 128 -6.92 -0.59 13.08
CA ILE A 128 -5.73 0.23 12.76
C ILE A 128 -5.81 0.59 11.28
N PRO A 129 -5.68 1.89 10.89
CA PRO A 129 -5.68 2.29 9.49
C PRO A 129 -4.35 1.93 8.79
N TYR A 130 -4.08 0.64 8.61
CA TYR A 130 -2.79 0.14 8.15
C TYR A 130 -2.50 0.48 6.68
N THR A 131 -3.51 1.03 5.98
CA THR A 131 -3.36 1.59 4.64
C THR A 131 -2.33 2.72 4.59
N ILE A 132 -2.12 3.47 5.67
CA ILE A 132 -1.15 4.58 5.72
C ILE A 132 0.29 4.06 5.58
N PRO A 133 0.80 3.17 6.46
CA PRO A 133 2.11 2.53 6.32
C PRO A 133 2.32 1.89 4.95
N LEU A 134 1.32 1.14 4.48
CA LEU A 134 1.36 0.44 3.22
C LEU A 134 1.43 1.39 2.02
N GLY A 135 0.60 2.44 2.01
CA GLY A 135 0.57 3.40 0.92
C GLY A 135 1.80 4.29 0.88
N LEU A 136 2.34 4.70 2.04
CA LEU A 136 3.59 5.47 2.10
C LEU A 136 4.77 4.65 1.59
N SER A 137 4.93 3.42 2.11
CA SER A 137 5.97 2.51 1.67
C SER A 137 5.83 2.17 0.18
N GLY A 138 4.64 1.73 -0.22
CA GLY A 138 4.38 1.31 -1.59
C GLY A 138 4.55 2.44 -2.59
N TRP A 139 4.14 3.67 -2.28
CA TRP A 139 4.39 4.83 -3.15
C TRP A 139 5.88 5.14 -3.31
N PHE A 140 6.64 5.09 -2.21
CA PHE A 140 8.07 5.37 -2.24
C PHE A 140 8.82 4.36 -3.13
N PHE A 141 8.59 3.06 -2.92
CA PHE A 141 9.24 2.01 -3.72
C PHE A 141 8.68 1.89 -5.13
N PHE A 142 7.41 2.22 -5.36
CA PHE A 142 6.88 2.39 -6.71
C PHE A 142 7.65 3.48 -7.46
N THR A 143 7.89 4.62 -6.82
CA THR A 143 8.63 5.73 -7.42
C THR A 143 10.08 5.35 -7.70
N LEU A 144 10.74 4.62 -6.79
CA LEU A 144 12.09 4.08 -7.04
C LEU A 144 12.11 3.07 -8.20
N SER A 145 11.05 2.27 -8.36
CA SER A 145 10.94 1.30 -9.46
C SER A 145 10.78 1.96 -10.82
N LEU A 146 10.36 3.22 -10.86
CA LEU A 146 10.26 3.99 -12.09
C LEU A 146 11.58 4.60 -12.53
N ILE A 147 12.57 4.78 -11.64
CA ILE A 147 13.82 5.50 -11.96
C ILE A 147 14.74 4.58 -12.76
#